data_AF-A0A142YL06-F1
#
_entry.id   AF-A0A142YL06-F1
#
_cell.length_a   1.000
_cell.length_b   1.000
_cell.length_c   1.000
_cell.angle_alpha   90.00
_cell.angle_beta   90.00
_cell.angle_gamma   90.00
#
_symmetry.space_group_name_H-M   'P 1'
#
loop_
_entity.id
_entity.type
_entity.pdbx_description
1 polymer ?
#
loop_
_entity_poly.entity_id
_entity_poly.type
_entity_poly.pdbx_seq_one_letter_code
_entity_poly.pdbx_strand_id
1 'polypeptide(L)'
;MSAEDVVPAAAAPRPLPVRERLADGSSQMVYEVQEPDVKALRERIARVLASEGPLLRIANLLLKTKALGREAESTLDAERRLKCEERIDHYQWVTATTVFANPIPALNLVQGAAVQLDLIADLARVYDLDPSPVRLRALAAQLGQAMLKVGLVEAASSVVAGVFKRTPTTFVAAGAVQAVTMAYLARIAGGALAEYFRNGESWGPAGIEGAVLRQFEANSRADFLQDFARQGLDRFLSRVRLKPATAPDGHAR
;
A
#
# COMPACT_ATOMS: atom_id res chain seq x y z
N MET A 1 -11.14 40.31 13.08
CA MET A 1 -12.00 40.04 14.26
C MET A 1 -12.59 41.36 14.70
N SER A 2 -13.90 41.41 14.91
CA SER A 2 -14.54 42.63 15.39
C SER A 2 -14.27 42.79 16.89
N ALA A 3 -14.23 44.02 17.41
CA ALA A 3 -13.93 44.28 18.82
C ALA A 3 -14.97 43.63 19.77
N GLU A 4 -16.19 43.39 19.29
CA GLU A 4 -17.28 42.74 20.00
C GLU A 4 -17.12 41.21 20.15
N ASP A 5 -16.19 40.59 19.41
CA ASP A 5 -15.84 39.17 19.53
C ASP A 5 -14.81 38.89 20.64
N VAL A 6 -14.25 39.94 21.24
CA VAL A 6 -13.27 39.83 22.32
C VAL A 6 -13.96 40.14 23.65
N VAL A 7 -14.35 39.08 24.37
CA VAL A 7 -15.06 39.16 25.65
C VAL A 7 -14.21 38.59 26.79
N PRO A 8 -14.04 39.31 27.92
CA PRO A 8 -13.38 38.76 29.09
C PRO A 8 -14.26 37.66 29.71
N ALA A 9 -13.62 36.58 30.17
CA ALA A 9 -14.28 35.49 30.88
C ALA A 9 -13.29 34.78 31.81
N ALA A 10 -13.77 34.29 32.95
CA ALA A 10 -13.01 33.52 33.93
C ALA A 10 -13.78 32.23 34.28
N ALA A 11 -13.45 31.13 33.60
CA ALA A 11 -14.09 29.82 33.84
C ALA A 11 -13.69 29.19 35.20
N ALA A 12 -12.51 29.55 35.71
CA ALA A 12 -12.03 29.18 37.03
C ALA A 12 -11.27 30.39 37.62
N PRO A 13 -11.98 31.39 38.17
CA PRO A 13 -11.34 32.57 38.72
C PRO A 13 -10.48 32.19 39.92
N ARG A 14 -9.40 32.95 40.14
CA ARG A 14 -8.53 32.72 41.29
C ARG A 14 -9.32 32.93 42.58
N PRO A 15 -9.19 32.03 43.58
CA PRO A 15 -9.81 32.23 44.88
C PRO A 15 -9.41 33.58 45.48
N LEU A 16 -10.40 34.29 46.01
CA LEU A 16 -10.20 35.62 46.57
C LEU A 16 -9.78 35.48 48.04
N PRO A 17 -8.64 36.04 48.45
CA PRO A 17 -8.29 36.06 49.86
C PRO A 17 -9.18 37.06 50.61
N VAL A 18 -10.03 36.55 51.50
CA VAL A 18 -10.91 37.33 52.36
C VAL A 18 -10.47 37.22 53.80
N ARG A 19 -10.69 38.29 54.56
CA ARG A 19 -10.37 38.34 55.99
C ARG A 19 -11.65 38.16 56.79
N GLU A 20 -11.84 36.96 57.33
CA GLU A 20 -13.00 36.61 58.16
C GLU A 20 -12.73 37.01 59.61
N ARG A 21 -13.71 37.65 60.27
CA ARG A 21 -13.60 38.06 61.67
C ARG A 21 -14.32 37.04 62.55
N LEU A 22 -13.59 36.42 63.46
CA LEU A 22 -14.08 35.38 64.36
C LEU A 22 -14.86 35.99 65.52
N ALA A 23 -15.70 35.19 66.18
CA ALA A 23 -16.58 35.63 67.28
C ALA A 23 -15.81 36.18 68.51
N ASP A 24 -14.53 35.85 68.63
CA ASP A 24 -13.60 36.33 69.66
C ASP A 24 -12.94 37.68 69.32
N GLY A 25 -13.26 38.27 68.15
CA GLY A 25 -12.69 39.53 67.67
C GLY A 25 -11.37 39.40 66.89
N SER A 26 -10.79 38.20 66.80
CA SER A 26 -9.62 37.92 65.96
C SER A 26 -9.99 37.84 64.47
N SER A 27 -9.01 37.81 63.57
CA SER A 27 -9.26 37.68 62.12
C SER A 27 -8.37 36.63 61.50
N GLN A 28 -8.93 35.81 60.60
CA GLN A 28 -8.19 34.81 59.81
C GLN A 28 -8.30 35.13 58.32
N MET A 29 -7.26 34.81 57.56
CA MET A 29 -7.27 34.88 56.10
C MET A 29 -7.79 33.55 55.55
N VAL A 30 -8.90 33.60 54.83
CA VAL A 30 -9.54 32.45 54.19
C VAL A 30 -9.59 32.72 52.69
N TYR A 31 -9.46 31.68 51.87
CA TYR A 31 -9.59 31.80 50.41
C TYR A 31 -11.01 31.44 50.01
N GLU A 32 -11.75 32.42 49.52
CA GLU A 32 -13.11 32.25 49.01
C GLU A 32 -13.06 31.78 47.55
N VAL A 33 -13.76 30.70 47.25
CA VAL A 33 -13.87 30.18 45.88
C VAL A 33 -14.84 31.07 45.11
N GLN A 34 -14.35 31.74 44.07
CA GLN A 34 -15.16 32.58 43.21
C GLN A 34 -15.97 31.75 42.21
N GLU A 35 -17.21 32.12 41.99
CA GLU A 35 -18.03 31.53 40.92
C GLU A 35 -17.48 31.88 39.53
N PRO A 36 -17.59 30.97 38.54
CA PRO A 36 -17.18 31.25 37.17
C PRO A 36 -17.87 32.48 36.56
N ASP A 37 -17.08 33.44 36.08
CA ASP A 37 -17.57 34.62 35.35
C ASP A 37 -17.51 34.37 33.84
N VAL A 38 -18.55 33.75 33.29
CA VAL A 38 -18.64 33.40 31.85
C VAL A 38 -19.88 33.96 31.16
N LYS A 39 -20.62 34.85 31.83
CA LYS A 39 -21.92 35.34 31.37
C LYS A 39 -21.81 36.08 30.03
N ALA A 40 -20.88 37.04 29.92
CA ALA A 40 -20.66 37.83 28.71
C ALA A 40 -20.27 36.95 27.49
N LEU A 41 -19.45 35.92 27.72
CA LEU A 41 -19.08 34.94 26.70
C LEU A 41 -20.27 34.12 26.22
N ARG A 42 -21.09 33.59 27.15
CA ARG A 42 -22.31 32.83 26.81
C ARG A 42 -23.28 33.65 25.97
N GLU A 43 -23.48 34.92 26.33
CA GLU A 43 -24.36 35.82 25.58
C GLU A 43 -23.80 36.12 24.17
N ARG A 44 -22.48 36.32 24.03
CA ARG A 44 -21.88 36.50 22.69
C ARG A 44 -22.05 35.25 21.82
N ILE A 45 -21.80 34.07 22.37
CA ILE A 45 -22.02 32.79 21.67
C ILE A 45 -23.49 32.65 21.25
N ALA A 46 -24.43 32.93 22.15
CA ALA A 46 -25.85 32.86 21.85
C ALA A 46 -26.26 33.84 20.73
N ARG A 47 -25.72 35.06 20.73
CA ARG A 47 -25.95 36.04 19.65
C ARG A 47 -25.41 35.55 18.31
N VAL A 48 -24.18 35.05 18.27
CA VAL A 48 -23.57 34.49 17.05
C VAL A 48 -24.37 33.28 16.55
N LEU A 49 -24.80 32.38 17.44
CA LEU A 49 -25.63 31.23 17.05
C LEU A 49 -27.02 31.65 16.56
N ALA A 50 -27.59 32.74 17.08
CA ALA A 50 -28.88 33.25 16.63
C ALA A 50 -28.77 33.93 15.25
N SER A 51 -27.70 34.69 14.98
CA SER A 51 -27.49 35.39 13.71
C SER A 51 -26.95 34.48 12.61
N GLU A 52 -26.01 33.58 12.94
CA GLU A 52 -25.23 32.79 11.97
C GLU A 52 -25.51 31.28 12.07
N GLY A 53 -26.35 30.83 13.01
CA GLY A 53 -26.64 29.42 13.25
C GLY A 53 -26.94 28.59 11.99
N PRO A 54 -27.80 29.06 11.06
CA PRO A 54 -28.04 28.35 9.80
C PRO A 54 -26.77 28.16 8.95
N LEU A 55 -25.95 29.20 8.81
CA LEU A 55 -24.69 29.13 8.07
C LEU A 55 -23.68 28.21 8.77
N LEU A 56 -23.59 28.27 10.09
CA LEU A 56 -22.72 27.41 10.89
C LEU A 56 -23.11 25.93 10.78
N ARG A 57 -24.41 25.62 10.67
CA ARG A 57 -24.88 24.25 10.41
C ARG A 57 -24.43 23.76 9.04
N ILE A 58 -24.57 24.59 8.00
CA ILE A 58 -24.10 24.25 6.65
C ILE A 58 -22.59 24.03 6.64
N ALA A 59 -21.82 24.91 7.29
CA ALA A 59 -20.37 24.77 7.41
C ALA A 59 -19.97 23.48 8.14
N ASN A 60 -20.67 23.15 9.25
CA ASN A 60 -20.45 21.91 9.99
C ASN A 60 -20.76 20.67 9.13
N LEU A 61 -21.88 20.70 8.39
CA LEU A 61 -22.25 19.64 7.45
C LEU A 61 -21.19 19.49 6.35
N LEU A 62 -20.71 20.59 5.76
CA LEU A 62 -19.66 20.54 4.75
C LEU A 62 -18.37 19.90 5.28
N LEU A 63 -17.94 20.27 6.50
CA LEU A 63 -16.78 19.66 7.15
C LEU A 63 -16.99 18.17 7.42
N LYS A 64 -18.17 17.78 7.91
CA LYS A 64 -18.52 16.37 8.14
C LYS A 64 -18.56 15.57 6.84
N THR A 65 -19.16 16.09 5.79
CA THR A 65 -19.20 15.43 4.47
C THR A 65 -17.80 15.27 3.89
N LYS A 66 -16.91 16.27 4.04
CA LYS A 66 -15.50 16.14 3.64
C LYS A 66 -14.74 15.10 4.48
N ALA A 67 -15.01 15.01 5.77
CA ALA A 67 -14.41 14.00 6.62
C ALA A 67 -14.88 12.58 6.21
N LEU A 68 -16.19 12.40 6.01
CA LEU A 68 -16.77 11.15 5.54
C LEU A 68 -16.26 10.74 4.16
N GLY A 69 -16.12 11.70 3.23
CA GLY A 69 -15.54 11.45 1.91
C GLY A 69 -14.11 10.92 2.00
N ARG A 70 -13.25 11.54 2.81
CA ARG A 70 -11.87 11.07 3.03
C ARG A 70 -11.81 9.68 3.68
N GLU A 71 -12.71 9.39 4.60
CA GLU A 71 -12.81 8.08 5.24
C GLU A 71 -13.25 6.99 4.23
N ALA A 72 -14.23 7.31 3.39
CA ALA A 72 -14.68 6.43 2.32
C ALA A 72 -13.57 6.18 1.28
N GLU A 73 -12.88 7.23 0.83
CA GLU A 73 -11.72 7.13 -0.07
C GLU A 73 -10.61 6.27 0.55
N SER A 74 -10.26 6.52 1.81
CA SER A 74 -9.22 5.76 2.49
C SER A 74 -9.56 4.28 2.65
N THR A 75 -10.85 3.97 2.90
CA THR A 75 -11.35 2.60 3.00
C THR A 75 -11.30 1.90 1.64
N LEU A 76 -11.79 2.56 0.60
CA LEU A 76 -11.75 2.05 -0.77
C LEU A 76 -10.32 1.81 -1.24
N ASP A 77 -9.41 2.73 -0.94
CA ASP A 77 -8.00 2.59 -1.28
C ASP A 77 -7.35 1.41 -0.53
N ALA A 78 -7.74 1.14 0.70
CA ALA A 78 -7.26 -0.02 1.45
C ALA A 78 -7.73 -1.33 0.80
N GLU A 79 -9.00 -1.43 0.43
CA GLU A 79 -9.53 -2.59 -0.28
C GLU A 79 -8.86 -2.80 -1.65
N ARG A 80 -8.68 -1.72 -2.43
CA ARG A 80 -8.00 -1.77 -3.72
C ARG A 80 -6.55 -2.24 -3.58
N ARG A 81 -5.83 -1.77 -2.56
CA ARG A 81 -4.46 -2.26 -2.27
C ARG A 81 -4.44 -3.75 -2.00
N LEU A 82 -5.34 -4.25 -1.15
CA LEU A 82 -5.43 -5.68 -0.84
C LEU A 82 -5.73 -6.52 -2.09
N LYS A 83 -6.68 -6.07 -2.93
CA LYS A 83 -7.00 -6.74 -4.20
C LYS A 83 -5.81 -6.75 -5.16
N CYS A 84 -5.10 -5.64 -5.29
CA CYS A 84 -3.88 -5.57 -6.10
C CYS A 84 -2.82 -6.55 -5.58
N GLU A 85 -2.57 -6.59 -4.27
CA GLU A 85 -1.60 -7.51 -3.66
C GLU A 85 -1.95 -8.98 -3.92
N GLU A 86 -3.22 -9.36 -3.78
CA GLU A 86 -3.71 -10.71 -4.08
C GLU A 86 -3.46 -11.09 -5.54
N ARG A 87 -3.78 -10.19 -6.48
CA ARG A 87 -3.55 -10.41 -7.92
C ARG A 87 -2.06 -10.56 -8.22
N ILE A 88 -1.23 -9.68 -7.66
CA ILE A 88 0.22 -9.72 -7.90
C ILE A 88 0.82 -11.02 -7.35
N ASP A 89 0.43 -11.47 -6.16
CA ASP A 89 0.89 -12.76 -5.61
C ASP A 89 0.46 -13.93 -6.49
N HIS A 90 -0.79 -13.93 -6.95
CA HIS A 90 -1.27 -14.95 -7.89
C HIS A 90 -0.43 -15.00 -9.17
N TYR A 91 -0.26 -13.87 -9.87
CA TYR A 91 0.48 -13.83 -11.13
C TYR A 91 1.99 -14.04 -10.96
N GLN A 92 2.56 -13.71 -9.79
CA GLN A 92 3.93 -14.07 -9.43
C GLN A 92 4.12 -15.59 -9.49
N TRP A 93 3.23 -16.36 -8.87
CA TRP A 93 3.34 -17.82 -8.86
C TRP A 93 2.92 -18.47 -10.18
N VAL A 94 1.96 -17.89 -10.90
CA VAL A 94 1.64 -18.31 -12.28
C VAL A 94 2.87 -18.12 -13.18
N THR A 95 3.53 -16.96 -13.12
CA THR A 95 4.75 -16.67 -13.87
C THR A 95 5.85 -17.70 -13.55
N ALA A 96 6.09 -17.98 -12.27
CA ALA A 96 7.07 -18.97 -11.84
C ALA A 96 6.79 -20.34 -12.47
N THR A 97 5.53 -20.79 -12.41
CA THR A 97 5.11 -22.10 -12.90
C THR A 97 5.24 -22.18 -14.42
N THR A 98 4.80 -21.16 -15.14
CA THR A 98 4.91 -21.09 -16.60
C THR A 98 6.36 -21.12 -17.07
N VAL A 99 7.23 -20.32 -16.44
CA VAL A 99 8.68 -20.27 -16.77
C VAL A 99 9.37 -21.60 -16.46
N PHE A 100 8.99 -22.26 -15.36
CA PHE A 100 9.55 -23.57 -14.99
C PHE A 100 9.11 -24.69 -15.92
N ALA A 101 7.81 -24.74 -16.27
CA ALA A 101 7.22 -25.83 -17.05
C ALA A 101 7.71 -25.87 -18.50
N ASN A 102 8.13 -24.73 -19.06
CA ASN A 102 8.60 -24.64 -20.43
C ASN A 102 9.96 -23.94 -20.49
N PRO A 103 11.09 -24.65 -20.35
CA PRO A 103 12.40 -24.01 -20.44
C PRO A 103 12.77 -23.57 -21.88
N ILE A 104 11.89 -23.74 -22.88
CA ILE A 104 12.14 -23.35 -24.27
C ILE A 104 11.95 -21.82 -24.42
N PRO A 105 13.02 -21.04 -24.69
CA PRO A 105 12.97 -19.57 -24.64
C PRO A 105 11.94 -18.93 -25.60
N ALA A 106 11.70 -19.53 -26.76
CA ALA A 106 10.84 -18.98 -27.81
C ALA A 106 9.34 -19.11 -27.52
N LEU A 107 8.88 -20.24 -26.96
CA LEU A 107 7.47 -20.45 -26.61
C LEU A 107 7.08 -19.68 -25.34
N ASN A 108 8.04 -19.42 -24.44
CA ASN A 108 7.84 -18.62 -23.22
C ASN A 108 7.51 -17.17 -23.49
N LEU A 109 8.00 -16.58 -24.59
CA LEU A 109 7.76 -15.17 -24.90
C LEU A 109 6.29 -14.88 -25.17
N VAL A 110 5.56 -15.78 -25.83
CA VAL A 110 4.13 -15.57 -26.15
C VAL A 110 3.23 -15.88 -24.96
N GLN A 111 3.42 -17.04 -24.31
CA GLN A 111 2.60 -17.43 -23.15
C GLN A 111 2.88 -16.53 -21.94
N GLY A 112 4.15 -16.21 -21.69
CA GLY A 112 4.55 -15.25 -20.66
C GLY A 112 4.04 -13.84 -20.94
N ALA A 113 3.97 -13.42 -22.21
CA ALA A 113 3.38 -12.12 -22.55
C ALA A 113 1.88 -12.08 -22.22
N ALA A 114 1.12 -13.14 -22.48
CA ALA A 114 -0.31 -13.19 -22.14
C ALA A 114 -0.52 -13.03 -20.63
N VAL A 115 0.20 -13.80 -19.81
CA VAL A 115 0.15 -13.73 -18.34
C VAL A 115 0.41 -12.29 -17.84
N GLN A 116 1.37 -11.58 -18.41
CA GLN A 116 1.63 -10.20 -17.99
C GLN A 116 0.59 -9.20 -18.49
N LEU A 117 0.00 -9.41 -19.66
CA LEU A 117 -1.13 -8.58 -20.09
C LEU A 117 -2.35 -8.80 -19.21
N ASP A 118 -2.60 -10.04 -18.77
CA ASP A 118 -3.69 -10.38 -17.86
C ASP A 118 -3.49 -9.75 -16.47
N LEU A 119 -2.25 -9.77 -15.94
CA LEU A 119 -1.91 -9.05 -14.71
C LEU A 119 -2.20 -7.55 -14.84
N ILE A 120 -1.74 -6.91 -15.91
CA ILE A 120 -1.98 -5.47 -16.12
C ILE A 120 -3.48 -5.18 -16.22
N ALA A 121 -4.24 -6.01 -16.95
CA ALA A 121 -5.67 -5.85 -17.11
C ALA A 121 -6.44 -6.07 -15.78
N ASP A 122 -6.06 -7.09 -15.01
CA ASP A 122 -6.65 -7.36 -13.69
C ASP A 122 -6.38 -6.19 -12.73
N LEU A 123 -5.16 -5.64 -12.71
CA LEU A 123 -4.82 -4.48 -11.90
C LEU A 123 -5.60 -3.23 -12.33
N ALA A 124 -5.73 -2.98 -13.63
CA ALA A 124 -6.53 -1.87 -14.14
C ALA A 124 -8.00 -1.98 -13.68
N ARG A 125 -8.58 -3.18 -13.73
CA ARG A 125 -9.96 -3.45 -13.30
C ARG A 125 -10.19 -3.22 -11.80
N VAL A 126 -9.17 -3.35 -10.95
CA VAL A 126 -9.29 -2.98 -9.51
C VAL A 126 -9.58 -1.48 -9.34
N TYR A 127 -9.14 -0.66 -10.30
CA TYR A 127 -9.37 0.79 -10.34
C TYR A 127 -10.50 1.17 -11.32
N ASP A 128 -11.35 0.22 -11.71
CA ASP A 128 -12.48 0.43 -12.62
C ASP A 128 -12.06 0.94 -14.02
N LEU A 129 -10.86 0.57 -14.46
CA LEU A 129 -10.31 0.88 -15.78
C LEU A 129 -10.41 -0.35 -16.71
N ASP A 130 -10.71 -0.11 -17.99
CA ASP A 130 -10.75 -1.13 -19.05
C ASP A 130 -9.85 -0.73 -20.24
N PRO A 131 -8.52 -0.86 -20.11
CA PRO A 131 -7.58 -0.47 -21.16
C PRO A 131 -7.67 -1.41 -22.37
N SER A 132 -7.59 -0.84 -23.57
CA SER A 132 -7.56 -1.64 -24.80
C SER A 132 -6.33 -2.57 -24.84
N PRO A 133 -6.40 -3.70 -25.56
CA PRO A 133 -5.25 -4.60 -25.72
C PRO A 133 -3.99 -3.93 -26.27
N VAL A 134 -4.16 -2.90 -27.10
CA VAL A 134 -3.04 -2.10 -27.62
C VAL A 134 -2.37 -1.30 -26.49
N ARG A 135 -3.17 -0.68 -25.62
CA ARG A 135 -2.68 0.08 -24.46
C ARG A 135 -1.96 -0.83 -23.46
N LEU A 136 -2.53 -2.02 -23.19
CA LEU A 136 -1.90 -3.02 -22.33
C LEU A 136 -0.51 -3.44 -22.83
N ARG A 137 -0.38 -3.73 -24.13
CA ARG A 137 0.90 -4.09 -24.76
C ARG A 137 1.90 -2.95 -24.72
N ALA A 138 1.46 -1.72 -24.99
CA ALA A 138 2.32 -0.53 -24.91
C ALA A 138 2.84 -0.32 -23.48
N LEU A 139 1.97 -0.47 -22.47
CA LEU A 139 2.35 -0.33 -21.06
C LEU A 139 3.33 -1.43 -20.64
N ALA A 140 3.09 -2.69 -21.03
CA ALA A 140 4.00 -3.80 -20.79
C ALA A 140 5.38 -3.55 -21.43
N ALA A 141 5.42 -3.05 -22.67
CA ALA A 141 6.66 -2.74 -23.37
C ALA A 141 7.44 -1.61 -22.69
N GLN A 142 6.76 -0.54 -22.28
CA GLN A 142 7.39 0.58 -21.54
C GLN A 142 7.96 0.10 -20.21
N LEU A 143 7.22 -0.72 -19.47
CA LEU A 143 7.66 -1.27 -18.19
C LEU A 143 8.86 -2.20 -18.36
N GLY A 144 8.82 -3.09 -19.35
CA GLY A 144 9.96 -3.96 -19.68
C GLY A 144 11.20 -3.16 -20.07
N GLN A 145 11.04 -2.10 -20.88
CA GLN A 145 12.13 -1.20 -21.23
C GLN A 145 12.68 -0.45 -20.01
N ALA A 146 11.82 0.00 -19.10
CA ALA A 146 12.23 0.65 -17.86
C ALA A 146 13.05 -0.30 -16.99
N MET A 147 12.58 -1.54 -16.79
CA MET A 147 13.30 -2.58 -16.03
C MET A 147 14.67 -2.90 -16.64
N LEU A 148 14.77 -2.93 -17.97
CA LEU A 148 16.05 -3.08 -18.65
C LEU A 148 16.99 -1.90 -18.36
N LYS A 149 16.51 -0.67 -18.50
CA LYS A 149 17.32 0.54 -18.28
C LYS A 149 17.87 0.67 -16.87
N VAL A 150 17.10 0.24 -15.86
CA VAL A 150 17.54 0.28 -14.45
C VAL A 150 18.40 -0.92 -14.05
N GLY A 151 18.72 -1.84 -14.97
CA GLY A 151 19.64 -2.95 -14.73
C GLY A 151 19.00 -4.19 -14.07
N LEU A 152 17.67 -4.23 -13.95
CA LEU A 152 16.98 -5.34 -13.26
C LEU A 152 17.08 -6.65 -14.04
N VAL A 153 17.08 -6.58 -15.38
CA VAL A 153 17.17 -7.74 -16.26
C VAL A 153 18.59 -8.34 -16.20
N GLU A 154 19.60 -7.50 -16.17
CA GLU A 154 21.01 -7.87 -16.02
C GLU A 154 21.27 -8.48 -14.63
N ALA A 155 20.72 -7.87 -13.58
CA ALA A 155 20.81 -8.39 -12.21
C ALA A 155 20.21 -9.80 -12.12
N ALA A 156 18.99 -9.99 -12.64
CA ALA A 156 18.33 -11.28 -12.74
C ALA A 156 19.18 -12.32 -13.51
N SER A 157 19.72 -11.94 -14.67
CA SER A 157 20.55 -12.81 -15.50
C SER A 157 21.83 -13.24 -14.78
N SER A 158 22.44 -12.34 -14.00
CA SER A 158 23.65 -12.64 -13.23
C SER A 158 23.43 -13.67 -12.12
N VAL A 159 22.27 -13.64 -11.46
CA VAL A 159 21.87 -14.61 -10.43
C VAL A 159 21.77 -16.01 -11.04
N VAL A 160 21.05 -16.12 -12.17
CA VAL A 160 20.90 -17.39 -12.90
C VAL A 160 22.26 -17.91 -13.37
N ALA A 161 23.10 -17.06 -13.97
CA ALA A 161 24.44 -17.43 -14.43
C ALA A 161 25.37 -17.89 -13.30
N GLY A 162 25.30 -17.24 -12.12
CA GLY A 162 26.07 -17.60 -10.94
C GLY A 162 25.74 -19.00 -10.43
N VAL A 163 24.46 -19.38 -10.41
CA VAL A 163 24.02 -20.73 -10.03
C VAL A 163 24.46 -21.78 -11.05
N PHE A 164 24.35 -21.45 -12.34
CA PHE A 164 24.74 -22.35 -13.43
C PHE A 164 26.24 -22.71 -13.37
N LYS A 165 27.10 -21.74 -13.05
CA LYS A 165 28.55 -21.95 -12.87
C LYS A 165 28.90 -22.86 -11.70
N ARG A 166 28.08 -22.88 -10.63
CA ARG A 166 28.32 -23.67 -9.42
C ARG A 166 27.73 -25.08 -9.47
N THR A 167 26.65 -25.26 -10.24
CA THR A 167 25.90 -26.53 -10.29
C THR A 167 25.64 -26.95 -11.75
N PRO A 168 26.70 -27.23 -12.54
CA PRO A 168 26.58 -27.49 -13.98
C PRO A 168 25.72 -28.74 -14.31
N THR A 169 25.38 -29.57 -13.33
CA THR A 169 24.80 -30.91 -13.50
C THR A 169 23.29 -31.02 -13.29
N THR A 170 22.55 -29.95 -12.95
CA THR A 170 21.08 -30.07 -12.76
C THR A 170 20.28 -28.98 -13.48
N PHE A 171 19.77 -29.30 -14.68
CA PHE A 171 18.80 -28.47 -15.43
C PHE A 171 17.62 -27.99 -14.56
N VAL A 172 17.19 -28.82 -13.60
CA VAL A 172 16.10 -28.53 -12.66
C VAL A 172 16.44 -27.35 -11.73
N ALA A 173 17.67 -27.27 -11.23
CA ALA A 173 18.09 -26.20 -10.33
C ALA A 173 18.15 -24.84 -11.06
N ALA A 174 18.68 -24.84 -12.29
CA ALA A 174 18.72 -23.64 -13.13
C ALA A 174 17.30 -23.14 -13.48
N GLY A 175 16.40 -24.05 -13.86
CA GLY A 175 15.00 -23.72 -14.15
C GLY A 175 14.25 -23.18 -12.94
N ALA A 176 14.47 -23.74 -11.75
CA ALA A 176 13.86 -23.25 -10.51
C ALA A 176 14.34 -21.82 -10.16
N VAL A 177 15.63 -21.55 -10.26
CA VAL A 177 16.18 -20.20 -10.01
C VAL A 177 15.68 -19.19 -11.03
N GLN A 178 15.58 -19.58 -12.30
CA GLN A 178 14.99 -18.74 -13.34
C GLN A 178 13.51 -18.43 -13.05
N ALA A 179 12.72 -19.44 -12.68
CA ALA A 179 11.31 -19.28 -12.32
C ALA A 179 11.12 -18.33 -11.14
N VAL A 180 11.88 -18.51 -10.07
CA VAL A 180 11.83 -17.68 -8.87
C VAL A 180 12.26 -16.24 -9.16
N THR A 181 13.32 -16.06 -9.96
CA THR A 181 13.77 -14.74 -10.41
C THR A 181 12.71 -14.02 -11.24
N MET A 182 12.08 -14.72 -12.19
CA MET A 182 11.01 -14.13 -13.01
C MET A 182 9.76 -13.80 -12.20
N ALA A 183 9.42 -14.63 -11.21
CA ALA A 183 8.34 -14.36 -10.26
C ALA A 183 8.61 -13.05 -9.50
N TYR A 184 9.84 -12.86 -9.04
CA TYR A 184 10.25 -11.64 -8.35
C TYR A 184 10.18 -10.39 -9.25
N LEU A 185 10.63 -10.50 -10.50
CA LEU A 185 10.47 -9.41 -11.48
C LEU A 185 9.00 -9.08 -11.75
N ALA A 186 8.14 -10.09 -11.84
CA ALA A 186 6.70 -9.90 -11.98
C ALA A 186 6.08 -9.19 -10.75
N ARG A 187 6.56 -9.50 -9.54
CA ARG A 187 6.16 -8.82 -8.29
C ARG A 187 6.49 -7.33 -8.31
N ILE A 188 7.69 -6.98 -8.76
CA ILE A 188 8.13 -5.58 -8.91
C ILE A 188 7.30 -4.85 -9.96
N ALA A 189 7.15 -5.46 -11.14
CA ALA A 189 6.34 -4.91 -12.22
C ALA A 189 4.89 -4.67 -11.78
N GLY A 190 4.28 -5.66 -11.13
CA GLY A 190 2.93 -5.56 -10.58
C GLY A 190 2.79 -4.48 -9.51
N GLY A 191 3.76 -4.34 -8.61
CA GLY A 191 3.79 -3.26 -7.62
C GLY A 191 3.85 -1.87 -8.27
N ALA A 192 4.69 -1.71 -9.30
CA ALA A 192 4.83 -0.44 -10.01
C ALA A 192 3.54 -0.08 -10.77
N LEU A 193 2.90 -1.08 -11.38
CA LEU A 193 1.61 -0.92 -12.06
C LEU A 193 0.47 -0.59 -11.10
N ALA A 194 0.42 -1.24 -9.93
CA ALA A 194 -0.58 -0.92 -8.91
C ALA A 194 -0.44 0.53 -8.44
N GLU A 195 0.79 1.04 -8.27
CA GLU A 195 1.05 2.44 -7.96
C GLU A 195 0.66 3.38 -9.12
N TYR A 196 0.96 2.99 -10.36
CA TYR A 196 0.55 3.73 -11.57
C TYR A 196 -0.96 3.92 -11.65
N PHE A 197 -1.74 2.85 -11.48
CA PHE A 197 -3.20 2.93 -11.52
C PHE A 197 -3.78 3.68 -10.30
N ARG A 198 -3.21 3.46 -9.10
CA ARG A 198 -3.59 4.22 -7.90
C ARG A 198 -3.41 5.73 -8.08
N ASN A 199 -2.37 6.14 -8.80
CA ASN A 199 -2.05 7.54 -9.05
C ASN A 199 -2.77 8.11 -10.28
N GLY A 200 -3.83 7.45 -10.77
CA GLY A 200 -4.60 7.93 -11.92
C GLY A 200 -3.84 7.81 -13.24
N GLU A 201 -3.22 6.66 -13.49
CA GLU A 201 -2.45 6.39 -14.71
C GLU A 201 -1.20 7.28 -14.85
N SER A 202 -0.55 7.57 -13.72
CA SER A 202 0.67 8.40 -13.63
C SER A 202 1.78 7.71 -12.86
N TRP A 203 2.99 7.70 -13.43
CA TRP A 203 4.20 7.17 -12.79
C TRP A 203 4.78 8.08 -11.70
N GLY A 204 4.25 9.30 -11.58
CA GLY A 204 4.79 10.34 -10.70
C GLY A 204 6.07 11.00 -11.24
N PRO A 205 6.70 11.87 -10.43
CA PRO A 205 7.78 12.75 -10.89
C PRO A 205 9.07 12.02 -11.29
N ALA A 206 9.34 10.86 -10.67
CA ALA A 206 10.51 10.05 -10.99
C ALA A 206 10.32 9.15 -12.25
N GLY A 207 9.15 9.23 -12.89
CA GLY A 207 8.81 8.43 -14.06
C GLY A 207 8.75 6.92 -13.78
N ILE A 208 8.61 6.16 -14.86
CA ILE A 208 8.46 4.69 -14.81
C ILE A 208 9.69 3.99 -14.24
N GLU A 209 10.90 4.48 -14.56
CA GLU A 209 12.17 3.94 -14.06
C GLU A 209 12.27 4.11 -12.54
N GLY A 210 11.92 5.30 -12.02
CA GLY A 210 11.86 5.53 -10.59
C GLY A 210 10.79 4.71 -9.87
N ALA A 211 9.64 4.48 -10.50
CA ALA A 211 8.59 3.62 -9.94
C ALA A 211 9.04 2.16 -9.81
N VAL A 212 9.68 1.62 -10.86
CA VAL A 212 10.27 0.28 -10.85
C VAL A 212 11.36 0.17 -9.78
N LEU A 213 12.25 1.17 -9.69
CA LEU A 213 13.36 1.15 -8.73
C LEU A 213 12.85 1.20 -7.28
N ARG A 214 11.84 2.03 -6.99
CA ARG A 214 11.22 2.05 -5.65
C ARG A 214 10.65 0.70 -5.26
N GLN A 215 9.97 0.02 -6.18
CA GLN A 215 9.41 -1.31 -5.93
C GLN A 215 10.50 -2.38 -5.80
N PHE A 216 11.59 -2.24 -6.56
CA PHE A 216 12.78 -3.06 -6.37
C PHE A 216 13.35 -2.83 -4.97
N GLU A 217 13.67 -1.60 -4.56
CA GLU A 217 14.26 -1.28 -3.26
C GLU A 217 13.38 -1.67 -2.07
N ALA A 218 12.08 -1.41 -2.15
CA ALA A 218 11.11 -1.79 -1.11
C ALA A 218 11.03 -3.31 -0.91
N ASN A 219 11.33 -4.07 -1.96
CA ASN A 219 11.27 -5.53 -1.96
C ASN A 219 12.67 -6.18 -1.91
N SER A 220 13.75 -5.40 -2.03
CA SER A 220 15.14 -5.86 -2.10
C SER A 220 15.95 -5.47 -0.88
N ARG A 221 16.48 -6.48 -0.19
CA ARG A 221 17.89 -6.44 0.21
C ARG A 221 18.61 -7.31 -0.81
N ALA A 222 19.68 -6.86 -1.46
CA ALA A 222 20.31 -7.64 -2.55
C ALA A 222 20.71 -9.08 -2.13
N ASP A 223 21.00 -9.28 -0.83
CA ASP A 223 21.26 -10.60 -0.21
C ASP A 223 20.03 -11.53 -0.25
N PHE A 224 18.83 -10.95 -0.23
CA PHE A 224 17.56 -11.68 -0.28
C PHE A 224 17.37 -12.43 -1.59
N LEU A 225 17.89 -11.97 -2.74
CA LEU A 225 17.65 -12.68 -4.01
C LEU A 225 18.36 -14.03 -4.07
N GLN A 226 19.56 -14.13 -3.48
CA GLN A 226 20.27 -15.40 -3.36
C GLN A 226 19.59 -16.32 -2.33
N ASP A 227 19.17 -15.76 -1.19
CA ASP A 227 18.45 -16.50 -0.15
C ASP A 227 17.04 -16.94 -0.60
N PHE A 228 16.36 -16.13 -1.40
CA PHE A 228 15.04 -16.39 -1.98
C PHE A 228 15.13 -17.44 -3.09
N ALA A 229 16.16 -17.38 -3.93
CA ALA A 229 16.45 -18.45 -4.90
C ALA A 229 16.70 -19.80 -4.19
N ARG A 230 17.46 -19.78 -3.07
CA ARG A 230 17.72 -20.96 -2.25
C ARG A 230 16.45 -21.48 -1.56
N GLN A 231 15.69 -20.62 -0.88
CA GLN A 231 14.45 -20.99 -0.20
C GLN A 231 13.36 -21.43 -1.19
N GLY A 232 13.28 -20.80 -2.37
CA GLY A 232 12.39 -21.19 -3.45
C GLY A 232 12.71 -22.58 -3.99
N LEU A 233 14.00 -22.90 -4.16
CA LEU A 233 14.46 -24.24 -4.49
C LEU A 233 14.09 -25.26 -3.40
N ASP A 234 14.36 -24.97 -2.13
CA ASP A 234 14.06 -25.89 -1.02
C ASP A 234 12.54 -26.12 -0.83
N ARG A 235 11.73 -25.07 -0.93
CA ARG A 235 10.26 -25.16 -0.87
C ARG A 235 9.69 -25.91 -2.07
N PHE A 236 10.29 -25.75 -3.25
CA PHE A 236 9.91 -26.49 -4.44
C PHE A 236 10.26 -27.98 -4.32
N LEU A 237 11.51 -28.30 -3.94
CA LEU A 237 11.96 -29.67 -3.77
C LEU A 237 11.18 -30.43 -2.69
N SER A 238 10.80 -29.76 -1.60
CA SER A 238 9.92 -30.34 -0.57
C SER A 238 8.51 -30.61 -1.09
N ARG A 239 7.91 -29.71 -1.88
CA ARG A 239 6.60 -29.97 -2.51
C ARG A 239 6.63 -31.06 -3.58
N VAL A 240 7.73 -31.18 -4.34
CA VAL A 240 7.90 -32.26 -5.32
C VAL A 240 8.16 -33.60 -4.65
N ARG A 241 8.89 -33.64 -3.52
CA ARG A 241 9.05 -34.86 -2.70
C ARG A 241 7.78 -35.32 -2.00
N LEU A 242 6.83 -34.41 -1.73
CA LEU A 242 5.57 -34.73 -1.05
C LEU A 242 4.46 -35.26 -1.97
N LYS A 243 4.73 -35.48 -3.26
CA LYS A 243 3.84 -36.25 -4.13
C LYS A 243 4.42 -37.66 -4.30
N PRO A 244 4.15 -38.63 -3.41
CA PRO A 244 4.39 -40.02 -3.76
C PRO A 244 3.54 -40.35 -4.98
N ALA A 245 4.13 -41.05 -5.94
CA ALA A 245 3.40 -41.64 -7.04
C ALA A 245 2.30 -42.53 -6.43
N THR A 246 1.05 -42.09 -6.53
CA THR A 246 -0.09 -42.99 -6.45
C THR A 246 0.07 -43.97 -7.61
N ALA A 247 0.59 -45.15 -7.28
CA ALA A 247 0.54 -46.30 -8.17
C ALA A 247 -0.94 -46.54 -8.52
N PRO A 248 -1.27 -46.87 -9.79
CA PRO A 248 -2.60 -47.37 -10.08
C PRO A 248 -2.71 -48.78 -9.51
N ASP A 249 -3.47 -48.92 -8.42
CA ASP A 249 -4.03 -50.21 -8.01
C ASP A 249 -4.96 -50.70 -9.14
N GLY A 250 -4.70 -51.91 -9.59
CA GLY A 250 -5.29 -52.47 -10.81
C GLY A 250 -6.73 -52.93 -10.67
N HIS A 251 -7.28 -53.42 -11.79
CA HIS A 251 -8.22 -54.54 -11.78
C HIS A 251 -8.24 -55.25 -13.14
N ALA A 252 -7.90 -56.55 -13.09
CA ALA A 252 -8.48 -57.69 -13.80
C ALA A 252 -9.04 -57.49 -15.22
N ARG A 253 -8.43 -58.19 -16.18
CA ARG A 253 -8.99 -59.41 -16.81
C ARG A 253 -7.92 -60.18 -17.54
#